data_AF-X1JEN2-F1
#
_entry.id   AF-X1JEN2-F1
#
_cell.length_a   1.000
_cell.length_b   1.000
_cell.length_c   1.000
_cell.angle_alpha   90.00
_cell.angle_beta   90.00
_cell.angle_gamma   90.00
#
_symmetry.space_group_name_H-M   'P 1'
#
loop_
_entity.id
_entity.type
_entity.pdbx_description
1 polymer ?
#
loop_
_entity_poly.entity_id
_entity_poly.type
_entity_poly.pdbx_seq_one_letter_code
_entity_poly.pdbx_strand_id
1 'polypeptide(L)'
;VQIGDPFTKKMIIEATIEAIKTGYVRGLKDLGGGGISCALSELTGDGGTGAKIEMRKIFTREPGMTSYEIMLSESQERMAFIVKPEGLEKILEIFRKFEMAHAVIGKTDDSKVLKIYDGDNLVVSLPSIALSESPIIDREEKRPGILDGLISQKTPEPSSNLEEIIYKLIASENICSKEWVYRQYDHEVGVRSVVKCGTGDSGVLRIIGTNKFLASSVGTNSKHCFLDPYEGAKGGLVEVCGNVIANGARPKAMVNCCNFGNPEIP
;
A
#
# COMPACT_ATOMS: atom_id res chain seq x y z
N VAL A 1 15.91 -5.88 9.92
CA VAL A 1 14.61 -6.02 10.62
C VAL A 1 13.87 -4.69 10.51
N GLN A 2 12.69 -4.67 9.90
CA GLN A 2 11.85 -3.48 9.87
C GLN A 2 11.14 -3.35 11.23
N ILE A 3 11.41 -2.29 11.97
CA ILE A 3 10.74 -1.98 13.23
C ILE A 3 9.96 -0.69 12.96
N GLY A 4 8.64 -0.77 13.02
CA GLY A 4 7.78 0.41 12.86
C GLY A 4 7.58 1.13 14.19
N ASP A 5 7.44 2.45 14.12
CA ASP A 5 7.04 3.32 15.22
C ASP A 5 5.62 3.88 14.95
N PRO A 6 4.56 3.27 15.53
CA PRO A 6 3.19 3.73 15.30
C PRO A 6 2.92 5.12 15.89
N PHE A 7 3.68 5.57 16.89
CA PHE A 7 3.50 6.89 17.51
C PHE A 7 4.01 7.98 16.56
N THR A 8 5.24 7.83 16.06
CA THR A 8 5.78 8.73 15.05
C THR A 8 4.91 8.71 13.79
N LYS A 9 4.43 7.54 13.36
CA LYS A 9 3.51 7.42 12.23
C LYS A 9 2.21 8.22 12.43
N LYS A 10 1.62 8.19 13.62
CA LYS A 10 0.42 8.99 13.92
C LYS A 10 0.69 10.49 13.79
N MET A 11 1.83 10.96 14.30
CA MET A 11 2.25 12.36 14.19
C MET A 11 2.48 12.78 12.73
N ILE A 12 3.15 11.94 11.95
CA ILE A 12 3.33 12.17 10.50
C ILE A 12 1.99 12.28 9.78
N ILE A 13 1.01 11.41 10.08
CA ILE A 13 -0.31 11.46 9.45
C ILE A 13 -0.99 12.81 9.72
N GLU A 14 -1.03 13.26 10.98
CA GLU A 14 -1.65 14.53 11.34
C GLU A 14 -0.93 15.73 10.71
N ALA A 15 0.40 15.76 10.80
CA ALA A 15 1.23 16.80 10.17
C ALA A 15 1.03 16.86 8.65
N THR A 16 0.96 15.70 7.99
CA THR A 16 0.74 15.58 6.54
C THR A 16 -0.64 16.11 6.16
N ILE A 17 -1.70 15.74 6.88
CA ILE A 17 -3.05 16.21 6.61
C ILE A 17 -3.14 17.73 6.81
N GLU A 18 -2.53 18.28 7.86
CA GLU A 18 -2.50 19.72 8.11
C GLU A 18 -1.70 20.46 7.02
N ALA A 19 -0.53 19.93 6.62
CA ALA A 19 0.31 20.47 5.56
C ALA A 19 -0.42 20.52 4.21
N ILE A 20 -1.12 19.44 3.81
CA ILE A 20 -1.88 19.39 2.56
C ILE A 20 -3.00 20.44 2.54
N LYS A 21 -3.71 20.63 3.65
CA LYS A 21 -4.80 21.62 3.76
C LYS A 21 -4.36 23.06 3.53
N THR A 22 -3.08 23.38 3.67
CA THR A 22 -2.55 24.73 3.37
C THR A 22 -2.58 25.08 1.88
N GLY A 23 -2.63 24.07 0.98
CA GLY A 23 -2.52 24.27 -0.46
C GLY A 23 -1.10 24.56 -0.99
N TYR A 24 -0.08 24.49 -0.12
CA TYR A 24 1.32 24.72 -0.51
C TYR A 24 2.06 23.44 -0.94
N VAL A 25 1.54 22.26 -0.62
CA VAL A 25 2.11 20.98 -1.04
C VAL A 25 1.72 20.71 -2.50
N ARG A 26 2.72 20.47 -3.36
CA ARG A 26 2.54 20.13 -4.79
C ARG A 26 2.63 18.65 -5.08
N GLY A 27 3.40 17.93 -4.28
CA GLY A 27 3.59 16.49 -4.38
C GLY A 27 4.12 15.98 -3.06
N LEU A 28 3.86 14.72 -2.76
CA LEU A 28 4.40 14.05 -1.59
C LEU A 28 4.45 12.54 -1.85
N LYS A 29 5.38 11.86 -1.19
CA LYS A 29 5.57 10.42 -1.34
C LYS A 29 6.07 9.82 -0.03
N ASP A 30 5.56 8.66 0.33
CA ASP A 30 6.10 7.83 1.41
C ASP A 30 7.40 7.13 0.96
N LEU A 31 8.33 6.91 1.89
CA LEU A 31 9.57 6.20 1.59
C LEU A 31 9.45 4.74 2.03
N GLY A 32 9.14 3.88 1.05
CA GLY A 32 9.06 2.43 1.21
C GLY A 32 10.22 1.70 0.53
N GLY A 33 9.87 0.76 -0.36
CA GLY A 33 10.82 -0.03 -1.14
C GLY A 33 11.77 0.85 -1.96
N GLY A 34 13.08 0.61 -1.87
CA GLY A 34 14.10 1.43 -2.53
C GLY A 34 14.32 2.83 -1.91
N GLY A 35 13.65 3.12 -0.80
CA GLY A 35 13.94 4.27 0.06
C GLY A 35 13.77 5.63 -0.61
N ILE A 36 14.72 6.52 -0.35
CA ILE A 36 14.68 7.89 -0.89
C ILE A 36 15.00 7.94 -2.39
N SER A 37 15.73 6.94 -2.91
CA SER A 37 15.96 6.80 -4.36
C SER A 37 14.63 6.74 -5.11
N CYS A 38 13.77 5.79 -4.71
CA CYS A 38 12.45 5.57 -5.30
C CYS A 38 11.55 6.80 -5.14
N ALA A 39 11.49 7.36 -3.92
CA ALA A 39 10.65 8.52 -3.67
C ALA A 39 11.06 9.73 -4.53
N LEU A 40 12.35 10.01 -4.67
CA LEU A 40 12.83 11.12 -5.50
C LEU A 40 12.66 10.85 -7.00
N SER A 41 12.89 9.62 -7.46
CA SER A 41 12.69 9.28 -8.87
C SER A 41 11.24 9.40 -9.28
N GLU A 42 10.30 8.91 -8.48
CA GLU A 42 8.86 9.01 -8.78
C GLU A 42 8.38 10.46 -8.69
N LEU A 43 8.73 11.19 -7.62
CA LEU A 43 8.34 12.59 -7.45
C LEU A 43 8.83 13.49 -8.61
N THR A 44 10.02 13.24 -9.13
CA THR A 44 10.57 14.02 -10.26
C THR A 44 10.10 13.49 -11.60
N GLY A 45 10.11 12.17 -11.81
CA GLY A 45 9.71 11.50 -13.04
C GLY A 45 8.24 11.72 -13.39
N ASP A 46 7.34 11.37 -12.47
CA ASP A 46 5.88 11.56 -12.66
C ASP A 46 5.51 13.04 -12.69
N GLY A 47 6.29 13.88 -12.01
CA GLY A 47 6.16 15.33 -12.04
C GLY A 47 6.66 15.98 -13.33
N GLY A 48 7.39 15.24 -14.18
CA GLY A 48 8.02 15.79 -15.39
C GLY A 48 9.10 16.84 -15.11
N THR A 49 9.74 16.78 -13.93
CA THR A 49 10.74 17.75 -13.43
C THR A 49 12.10 17.09 -13.20
N GLY A 50 13.13 17.91 -12.98
CA GLY A 50 14.39 17.49 -12.38
C GLY A 50 14.48 17.93 -10.92
N ALA A 51 15.59 17.58 -10.25
CA ALA A 51 15.88 18.12 -8.93
C ALA A 51 17.38 18.12 -8.64
N LYS A 52 17.80 19.09 -7.82
CA LYS A 52 19.12 19.13 -7.20
C LYS A 52 18.99 18.88 -5.70
N ILE A 53 19.53 17.75 -5.25
CA ILE A 53 19.48 17.28 -3.86
C ILE A 53 20.87 17.30 -3.24
N GLU A 54 20.97 17.78 -2.01
CA GLU A 54 22.15 17.67 -1.14
C GLU A 54 21.93 16.56 -0.13
N MET A 55 22.69 15.48 -0.29
CA MET A 55 22.52 14.26 0.49
C MET A 55 22.94 14.44 1.94
N ARG A 56 23.92 15.31 2.24
CA ARG A 56 24.37 15.57 3.62
C ARG A 56 23.34 16.25 4.51
N LYS A 57 22.23 16.72 3.93
CA LYS A 57 21.09 17.27 4.67
C LYS A 57 20.09 16.19 5.12
N ILE A 58 20.25 14.96 4.64
CA ILE A 58 19.41 13.83 5.06
C ILE A 58 19.91 13.37 6.43
N PHE A 59 18.99 13.24 7.38
CA PHE A 59 19.33 12.69 8.69
C PHE A 59 19.73 11.22 8.56
N THR A 60 20.89 10.87 9.13
CA THR A 60 21.35 9.48 9.23
C THR A 60 21.25 9.02 10.67
N ARG A 61 20.84 7.76 10.86
CA ARG A 61 20.80 7.14 12.18
C ARG A 61 22.17 6.59 12.57
N GLU A 62 22.89 6.07 11.60
CA GLU A 62 24.19 5.43 11.78
C GLU A 62 25.30 6.33 11.23
N PRO A 63 26.39 6.55 11.99
CA PRO A 63 27.52 7.32 11.49
C PRO A 63 28.24 6.57 10.38
N GLY A 64 28.79 7.31 9.41
CA GLY A 64 29.63 6.73 8.35
C GLY A 64 28.88 5.99 7.24
N MET A 65 27.55 6.09 7.17
CA MET A 65 26.78 5.56 6.04
C MET A 65 27.27 6.16 4.73
N THR A 66 27.50 5.30 3.75
CA THR A 66 27.86 5.68 2.37
C THR A 66 26.68 6.30 1.64
N SER A 67 26.96 7.01 0.55
CA SER A 67 25.92 7.60 -0.31
C SER A 67 24.91 6.55 -0.80
N TYR A 68 25.40 5.36 -1.15
CA TYR A 68 24.58 4.22 -1.57
C TYR A 68 23.62 3.75 -0.48
N GLU A 69 24.12 3.58 0.76
CA GLU A 69 23.31 3.12 1.89
C GLU A 69 22.25 4.15 2.29
N ILE A 70 22.57 5.45 2.28
CA ILE A 70 21.60 6.51 2.57
C ILE A 70 20.46 6.48 1.54
N MET A 71 20.82 6.33 0.26
CA MET A 71 19.90 6.37 -0.87
C MET A 71 18.92 5.19 -0.91
N LEU A 72 19.40 3.98 -0.59
CA LEU A 72 18.59 2.74 -0.64
C LEU A 72 18.03 2.30 0.70
N SER A 73 18.38 2.98 1.79
CA SER A 73 17.83 2.69 3.11
C SER A 73 16.30 2.74 3.10
N GLU A 74 15.67 1.68 3.61
CA GLU A 74 14.22 1.54 3.79
C GLU A 74 13.81 1.81 5.26
N SER A 75 14.57 2.67 5.94
CA SER A 75 14.25 3.11 7.30
C SER A 75 12.81 3.67 7.37
N GLN A 76 12.11 3.30 8.43
CA GLN A 76 10.70 3.62 8.59
C GLN A 76 10.44 5.03 9.13
N GLU A 77 9.17 5.40 8.99
CA GLU A 77 8.54 6.70 9.26
C GLU A 77 9.15 7.89 8.52
N ARG A 78 9.31 7.77 7.19
CA ARG A 78 9.79 8.89 6.35
C ARG A 78 8.82 9.23 5.23
N MET A 79 8.73 10.52 4.94
CA MET A 79 7.92 11.12 3.87
C MET A 79 8.73 12.21 3.17
N ALA A 80 8.60 12.31 1.86
CA ALA A 80 9.14 13.40 1.05
C ALA A 80 8.02 14.34 0.60
N PHE A 81 8.30 15.63 0.55
CA PHE A 81 7.35 16.67 0.14
C PHE A 81 7.97 17.61 -0.88
N ILE A 82 7.23 17.94 -1.92
CA ILE A 82 7.48 19.08 -2.81
C ILE A 82 6.56 20.21 -2.34
N VAL A 83 7.17 21.31 -1.91
CA VAL A 83 6.46 22.46 -1.33
C VAL A 83 6.76 23.70 -2.15
N LYS A 84 5.72 24.51 -2.39
CA LYS A 84 5.88 25.83 -3.01
C LYS A 84 6.81 26.73 -2.18
N PRO A 85 7.74 27.48 -2.80
CA PRO A 85 8.65 28.34 -2.06
C PRO A 85 7.97 29.31 -1.09
N GLU A 86 6.87 29.94 -1.51
CA GLU A 86 6.10 30.89 -0.70
C GLU A 86 5.40 30.26 0.52
N GLY A 87 5.23 28.94 0.52
CA GLY A 87 4.61 28.19 1.60
C GLY A 87 5.58 27.43 2.50
N LEU A 88 6.88 27.46 2.19
CA LEU A 88 7.88 26.60 2.84
C LEU A 88 7.88 26.80 4.35
N GLU A 89 8.01 28.03 4.84
CA GLU A 89 8.06 28.30 6.28
C GLU A 89 6.79 27.82 6.99
N LYS A 90 5.63 27.99 6.34
CA LYS A 90 4.36 27.55 6.91
C LYS A 90 4.30 26.04 7.08
N ILE A 91 4.84 25.29 6.12
CA ILE A 91 4.93 23.84 6.22
C ILE A 91 5.92 23.43 7.32
N LEU A 92 7.09 24.09 7.40
CA LEU A 92 8.08 23.81 8.45
C LEU A 92 7.50 24.08 9.86
N GLU A 93 6.72 25.14 10.04
CA GLU A 93 5.98 25.41 11.29
C GLU A 93 5.07 24.25 11.70
N ILE A 94 4.34 23.66 10.74
CA ILE A 94 3.46 22.52 10.99
C ILE A 94 4.29 21.33 11.46
N PHE A 95 5.37 20.98 10.76
CA PHE A 95 6.21 19.85 11.19
C PHE A 95 6.89 20.11 12.54
N ARG A 96 7.27 21.35 12.87
CA ARG A 96 7.76 21.71 14.23
C ARG A 96 6.69 21.56 15.30
N LYS A 97 5.44 21.99 15.03
CA LYS A 97 4.30 21.85 15.95
C LYS A 97 4.06 20.38 16.32
N PHE A 98 4.26 19.46 15.39
CA PHE A 98 4.15 18.02 15.63
C PHE A 98 5.47 17.37 16.06
N GLU A 99 6.50 18.15 16.38
CA GLU A 99 7.81 17.66 16.84
C GLU A 99 8.48 16.69 15.85
N MET A 100 8.20 16.87 14.55
CA MET A 100 8.72 16.02 13.49
C MET A 100 10.06 16.53 12.98
N ALA A 101 11.08 15.69 13.02
CA ALA A 101 12.36 15.97 12.38
C ALA A 101 12.17 16.13 10.86
N HIS A 102 12.68 17.22 10.30
CA HIS A 102 12.54 17.53 8.88
C HIS A 102 13.76 18.31 8.37
N ALA A 103 14.05 18.19 7.07
CA ALA A 103 15.14 18.88 6.41
C ALA A 103 14.77 19.27 4.98
N VAL A 104 15.18 20.47 4.56
CA VAL A 104 15.07 20.90 3.16
C VAL A 104 16.29 20.39 2.40
N ILE A 105 16.13 19.23 1.78
CA ILE A 105 17.24 18.51 1.13
C ILE A 105 17.60 19.02 -0.27
N GLY A 106 16.73 19.81 -0.92
CA GLY A 106 16.99 20.25 -2.29
C GLY A 106 15.91 21.13 -2.89
N LYS A 107 15.98 21.30 -4.21
CA LYS A 107 15.00 22.04 -5.02
C LYS A 107 14.74 21.30 -6.32
N THR A 108 13.48 21.29 -6.74
CA THR A 108 13.08 20.85 -8.09
C THR A 108 13.46 21.91 -9.12
N ASP A 109 13.68 21.49 -10.36
CA ASP A 109 13.96 22.36 -11.50
C ASP A 109 13.39 21.78 -12.81
N ASP A 110 13.53 22.51 -13.92
CA ASP A 110 12.99 22.11 -15.22
C ASP A 110 13.96 21.22 -16.04
N SER A 111 15.07 20.77 -15.45
CA SER A 111 16.11 20.05 -16.20
C SER A 111 15.73 18.62 -16.59
N LYS A 112 14.69 18.05 -15.94
CA LYS A 112 14.27 16.65 -16.08
C LYS A 112 15.35 15.62 -15.71
N VAL A 113 16.36 16.06 -14.95
CA VAL A 113 17.46 15.24 -14.46
C VAL A 113 17.46 15.27 -12.94
N LEU A 114 17.48 14.10 -12.32
CA LEU A 114 17.71 13.97 -10.89
C LEU A 114 19.23 14.03 -10.63
N LYS A 115 19.65 15.09 -9.93
CA LYS A 115 21.04 15.34 -9.54
C LYS A 115 21.16 15.26 -8.02
N ILE A 116 22.01 14.36 -7.54
CA ILE A 116 22.25 14.19 -6.11
C ILE A 116 23.74 14.42 -5.85
N TYR A 117 24.01 15.29 -4.89
CA TYR A 117 25.34 15.68 -4.47
C TYR A 117 25.62 15.18 -3.06
N ASP A 118 26.84 14.70 -2.83
CA ASP A 118 27.41 14.43 -1.50
C ASP A 118 28.55 15.43 -1.27
N GLY A 119 28.20 16.61 -0.74
CA GLY A 119 29.09 17.76 -0.75
C GLY A 119 29.42 18.15 -2.19
N ASP A 120 30.71 18.17 -2.56
CA ASP A 120 31.15 18.55 -3.91
C ASP A 120 31.03 17.43 -4.95
N ASN A 121 30.77 16.19 -4.50
CA ASN A 121 30.72 15.03 -5.39
C ASN A 121 29.32 14.84 -5.97
N LEU A 122 29.21 14.82 -7.30
CA LEU A 122 27.97 14.44 -8.00
C LEU A 122 27.86 12.91 -8.00
N VAL A 123 26.97 12.36 -7.17
CA VAL A 123 26.81 10.90 -6.98
C VAL A 123 25.72 10.29 -7.88
N VAL A 124 24.70 11.08 -8.25
CA VAL A 124 23.67 10.67 -9.20
C VAL A 124 23.41 11.79 -10.20
N SER A 125 23.32 11.46 -11.48
CA SER A 125 22.90 12.36 -12.56
C SER A 125 22.23 11.56 -13.66
N LEU A 126 20.93 11.32 -13.53
CA LEU A 126 20.16 10.50 -14.46
C LEU A 126 18.86 11.21 -14.86
N PRO A 127 18.37 11.02 -16.11
CA PRO A 127 17.05 11.49 -16.50
C PRO A 127 15.98 10.94 -15.57
N SER A 128 15.11 11.80 -15.03
CA SER A 128 14.13 11.39 -14.02
C SER A 128 13.16 10.33 -14.54
N ILE A 129 12.72 10.45 -15.81
CA ILE A 129 11.79 9.48 -16.42
C ILE A 129 12.39 8.07 -16.54
N ALA A 130 13.70 7.96 -16.75
CA ALA A 130 14.37 6.66 -16.87
C ALA A 130 14.43 5.91 -15.53
N LEU A 131 14.19 6.61 -14.41
CA LEU A 131 14.14 6.01 -13.08
C LEU A 131 12.72 5.65 -12.64
N SER A 132 11.68 6.27 -13.25
CA SER A 132 10.27 6.00 -12.92
C SER A 132 9.60 5.04 -13.91
N GLU A 133 10.09 4.96 -15.15
CA GLU A 133 9.55 4.05 -16.17
C GLU A 133 10.53 2.93 -16.50
N SER A 134 10.10 1.70 -16.21
CA SER A 134 10.83 0.48 -16.58
C SER A 134 10.28 -0.12 -17.88
N PRO A 135 11.12 -0.76 -18.71
CA PRO A 135 10.65 -1.50 -19.88
C PRO A 135 9.65 -2.60 -19.52
N ILE A 136 8.62 -2.76 -20.35
CA ILE A 136 7.69 -3.89 -20.25
C ILE A 136 8.33 -5.09 -20.97
N ILE A 137 8.30 -6.25 -20.32
CA ILE A 137 8.84 -7.50 -20.86
C ILE A 137 7.66 -8.42 -21.20
N ASP A 138 7.45 -8.66 -22.49
CA ASP A 138 6.52 -9.68 -22.96
C ASP A 138 7.09 -11.07 -22.68
N ARG A 139 6.28 -11.96 -22.11
CA ARG A 139 6.69 -13.32 -21.73
C ARG A 139 5.81 -14.35 -22.43
N GLU A 140 6.37 -15.53 -22.66
CA GLU A 140 5.59 -16.68 -23.13
C GLU A 140 4.64 -17.13 -22.01
N GLU A 141 3.39 -17.43 -22.37
CA GLU A 141 2.36 -17.87 -21.45
C GLU A 141 1.91 -19.29 -21.81
N LYS A 142 1.85 -20.19 -20.83
CA LYS A 142 1.34 -21.55 -21.05
C LYS A 142 0.39 -21.96 -19.91
N ARG A 143 -0.69 -22.66 -20.26
CA ARG A 143 -1.57 -23.24 -19.24
C ARG A 143 -0.90 -24.50 -18.65
N PRO A 144 -0.78 -24.64 -17.31
CA PRO A 144 -0.24 -25.85 -16.71
C PRO A 144 -1.08 -27.09 -17.06
N GLY A 145 -0.44 -28.12 -17.61
CA GLY A 145 -1.14 -29.36 -18.03
C GLY A 145 -1.74 -30.17 -16.87
N ILE A 146 -1.24 -29.96 -15.63
CA ILE A 146 -1.79 -30.63 -14.43
C ILE A 146 -3.26 -30.28 -14.18
N LEU A 147 -3.73 -29.12 -14.66
CA LEU A 147 -5.09 -28.65 -14.43
C LEU A 147 -6.15 -29.51 -15.13
N ASP A 148 -5.84 -30.14 -16.27
CA ASP A 148 -6.78 -31.00 -16.99
C ASP A 148 -7.20 -32.22 -16.16
N GLY A 149 -6.23 -32.82 -15.46
CA GLY A 149 -6.48 -33.96 -14.57
C GLY A 149 -7.29 -33.57 -13.32
N LEU A 150 -7.17 -32.33 -12.85
CA LEU A 150 -7.93 -31.84 -11.70
C LEU A 150 -9.36 -31.45 -12.05
N ILE A 151 -9.55 -30.74 -13.16
CA ILE A 151 -10.87 -30.27 -13.61
C ILE A 151 -11.76 -31.44 -14.05
N SER A 152 -11.17 -32.51 -14.58
CA SER A 152 -11.91 -33.70 -15.01
C SER A 152 -12.40 -34.60 -13.86
N GLN A 153 -12.00 -34.32 -12.61
CA GLN A 153 -12.46 -35.10 -11.46
C GLN A 153 -13.95 -34.90 -11.22
N LYS A 154 -14.67 -35.99 -10.97
CA LYS A 154 -16.08 -35.94 -10.59
C LYS A 154 -16.22 -35.58 -9.12
N THR A 155 -17.27 -34.82 -8.78
CA THR A 155 -17.64 -34.58 -7.39
C THR A 155 -17.83 -35.93 -6.69
N PRO A 156 -17.10 -36.20 -5.59
CA PRO A 156 -17.25 -37.45 -4.86
C PRO A 156 -18.60 -37.51 -4.15
N GLU A 157 -19.14 -38.72 -4.01
CA GLU A 157 -20.27 -38.95 -3.12
C GLU A 157 -19.86 -38.66 -1.66
N PRO A 158 -20.76 -38.10 -0.83
CA PRO A 158 -20.48 -37.86 0.58
C PRO A 158 -20.06 -39.15 1.30
N SER A 159 -18.87 -39.14 1.93
CA SER A 159 -18.33 -40.30 2.66
C SER A 159 -18.91 -40.47 4.07
N SER A 160 -19.66 -39.48 4.54
CA SER A 160 -20.24 -39.36 5.88
C SER A 160 -21.68 -38.84 5.79
N ASN A 161 -22.43 -38.94 6.89
CA ASN A 161 -23.73 -38.27 6.99
C ASN A 161 -23.56 -36.72 7.00
N LEU A 162 -24.64 -36.01 6.67
CA LEU A 162 -24.61 -34.55 6.55
C LEU A 162 -24.27 -33.84 7.87
N GLU A 163 -24.69 -34.38 9.00
CA GLU A 163 -24.40 -33.83 10.32
C GLU A 163 -22.88 -33.80 10.58
N GLU A 164 -22.20 -34.91 10.34
CA GLU A 164 -20.75 -35.02 10.50
C GLU A 164 -20.01 -34.09 9.52
N ILE A 165 -20.50 -33.96 8.29
CA ILE A 165 -19.92 -33.04 7.29
C ILE A 165 -20.05 -31.59 7.75
N ILE A 166 -21.21 -31.18 8.26
CA ILE A 166 -21.42 -29.81 8.77
C ILE A 166 -20.49 -29.52 9.94
N TYR A 167 -20.33 -30.45 10.89
CA TYR A 167 -19.38 -30.27 11.99
C TYR A 167 -17.93 -30.12 11.49
N LYS A 168 -17.52 -30.93 10.50
CA LYS A 168 -16.19 -30.81 9.87
C LYS A 168 -16.01 -29.45 9.17
N LEU A 169 -17.04 -28.96 8.49
CA LEU A 169 -16.98 -27.65 7.82
C LEU A 169 -16.86 -26.50 8.82
N ILE A 170 -17.71 -26.46 9.84
CA ILE A 170 -17.69 -25.39 10.85
C ILE A 170 -16.39 -25.40 11.67
N ALA A 171 -15.81 -26.58 11.90
CA ALA A 171 -14.51 -26.73 12.58
C ALA A 171 -13.31 -26.35 11.70
N SER A 172 -13.45 -26.25 10.38
CA SER A 172 -12.36 -25.90 9.49
C SER A 172 -11.84 -24.49 9.77
N GLU A 173 -10.53 -24.31 9.85
CA GLU A 173 -9.89 -23.01 10.04
C GLU A 173 -10.27 -21.99 8.96
N ASN A 174 -10.66 -22.44 7.77
CA ASN A 174 -11.13 -21.58 6.69
C ASN A 174 -12.55 -21.03 6.91
N ILE A 175 -13.37 -21.66 7.76
CA ILE A 175 -14.80 -21.35 7.95
C ILE A 175 -15.11 -20.88 9.36
N CYS A 176 -14.46 -21.45 10.38
CA CYS A 176 -14.74 -21.21 11.79
C CYS A 176 -14.68 -19.71 12.18
N SER A 177 -15.23 -19.37 13.35
CA SER A 177 -15.21 -17.99 13.86
C SER A 177 -13.79 -17.41 13.89
N LYS A 178 -13.65 -16.19 13.37
CA LYS A 178 -12.40 -15.42 13.40
C LYS A 178 -12.35 -14.45 14.58
N GLU A 179 -13.18 -14.66 15.60
CA GLU A 179 -13.23 -13.83 16.81
C GLU A 179 -11.90 -13.67 17.52
N TRP A 180 -11.11 -14.75 17.55
CA TRP A 180 -9.79 -14.70 18.15
C TRP A 180 -8.86 -13.70 17.47
N VAL A 181 -9.07 -13.40 16.17
CA VAL A 181 -8.31 -12.41 15.42
C VAL A 181 -8.77 -11.01 15.81
N TYR A 182 -10.05 -10.70 15.60
CA TYR A 182 -10.52 -9.31 15.73
C TYR A 182 -10.57 -8.81 17.18
N ARG A 183 -10.65 -9.69 18.18
CA ARG A 183 -10.58 -9.29 19.61
C ARG A 183 -9.22 -8.75 20.04
N GLN A 184 -8.17 -8.97 19.24
CA GLN A 184 -6.83 -8.46 19.51
C GLN A 184 -6.69 -6.99 19.12
N TYR A 185 -7.66 -6.44 18.38
CA TYR A 185 -7.63 -5.07 17.87
C TYR A 185 -8.76 -4.25 18.49
N ASP A 186 -8.45 -2.99 18.77
CA ASP A 186 -9.49 -2.01 19.02
C ASP A 186 -10.22 -1.69 17.71
N HIS A 187 -11.54 -1.74 17.75
CA HIS A 187 -12.44 -1.48 16.63
C HIS A 187 -13.47 -0.39 16.94
N GLU A 188 -13.28 0.34 18.06
CA GLU A 188 -14.22 1.33 18.59
C GLU A 188 -13.63 2.75 18.60
N VAL A 189 -12.31 2.90 18.63
CA VAL A 189 -11.60 4.19 18.61
C VAL A 189 -12.00 5.01 17.39
N GLY A 190 -12.38 6.27 17.65
CA GLY A 190 -12.92 7.19 16.66
C GLY A 190 -14.42 7.07 16.42
N VAL A 191 -15.09 6.07 17.03
CA VAL A 191 -16.55 5.85 17.01
C VAL A 191 -17.11 5.85 15.58
N ARG A 192 -16.37 5.20 14.67
CA ARG A 192 -16.71 5.16 13.23
C ARG A 192 -17.33 3.83 12.82
N SER A 193 -16.99 2.74 13.49
CA SER A 193 -17.49 1.40 13.17
C SER A 193 -19.00 1.33 13.43
N VAL A 194 -19.76 0.94 12.41
CA VAL A 194 -21.22 0.79 12.49
C VAL A 194 -21.61 -0.68 12.56
N VAL A 195 -20.98 -1.50 11.71
CA VAL A 195 -21.13 -2.96 11.73
C VAL A 195 -19.96 -3.54 12.53
N LYS A 196 -20.29 -4.36 13.54
CA LYS A 196 -19.28 -4.98 14.39
C LYS A 196 -18.61 -6.16 13.68
N CYS A 197 -17.34 -6.39 13.99
CA CYS A 197 -16.61 -7.55 13.48
C CYS A 197 -17.37 -8.85 13.77
N GLY A 198 -17.41 -9.75 12.77
CA GLY A 198 -18.09 -11.04 12.88
C GLY A 198 -19.63 -11.01 12.76
N THR A 199 -20.25 -9.83 12.60
CA THR A 199 -21.73 -9.72 12.53
C THR A 199 -22.28 -9.40 11.15
N GLY A 200 -21.43 -9.03 10.18
CA GLY A 200 -21.85 -8.74 8.81
C GLY A 200 -20.75 -9.04 7.80
N ASP A 201 -21.13 -9.05 6.53
CA ASP A 201 -20.25 -9.48 5.43
C ASP A 201 -19.21 -8.42 5.01
N SER A 202 -19.31 -7.19 5.50
CA SER A 202 -18.36 -6.10 5.21
C SER A 202 -18.15 -5.19 6.42
N GLY A 203 -16.99 -4.53 6.47
CA GLY A 203 -16.72 -3.48 7.45
C GLY A 203 -17.40 -2.18 7.02
N VAL A 204 -18.21 -1.58 7.91
CA VAL A 204 -18.95 -0.34 7.62
C VAL A 204 -18.50 0.77 8.57
N LEU A 205 -18.00 1.86 8.01
CA LEU A 205 -17.50 3.03 8.71
C LEU A 205 -18.35 4.28 8.42
N ARG A 206 -18.71 5.03 9.44
CA ARG A 206 -19.36 6.35 9.33
C ARG A 206 -18.33 7.43 8.97
N ILE A 207 -18.71 8.31 8.06
CA ILE A 207 -17.92 9.51 7.72
C ILE A 207 -18.41 10.68 8.60
N ILE A 208 -17.60 11.05 9.60
CA ILE A 208 -17.90 12.12 10.56
C ILE A 208 -18.17 13.45 9.83
N GLY A 209 -19.18 14.19 10.30
CA GLY A 209 -19.60 15.47 9.70
C GLY A 209 -20.50 15.29 8.48
N THR A 210 -20.90 14.06 8.15
CA THR A 210 -21.80 13.77 7.02
C THR A 210 -22.82 12.70 7.41
N ASN A 211 -23.85 12.51 6.58
CA ASN A 211 -24.79 11.39 6.67
C ASN A 211 -24.37 10.20 5.78
N LYS A 212 -23.08 10.06 5.47
CA LYS A 212 -22.54 9.03 4.58
C LYS A 212 -21.78 7.96 5.34
N PHE A 213 -21.73 6.79 4.73
CA PHE A 213 -21.03 5.61 5.21
C PHE A 213 -20.14 5.04 4.10
N LEU A 214 -19.06 4.39 4.50
CA LEU A 214 -18.15 3.65 3.63
C LEU A 214 -18.19 2.17 4.04
N ALA A 215 -18.47 1.30 3.08
CA ALA A 215 -18.40 -0.14 3.27
C ALA A 215 -17.22 -0.70 2.48
N SER A 216 -16.48 -1.63 3.07
CA SER A 216 -15.33 -2.30 2.46
C SER A 216 -15.35 -3.78 2.78
N SER A 217 -15.09 -4.60 1.77
CA SER A 217 -14.90 -6.05 1.90
C SER A 217 -13.61 -6.46 1.21
N VAL A 218 -13.03 -7.57 1.66
CA VAL A 218 -11.87 -8.22 1.06
C VAL A 218 -12.17 -9.72 0.99
N GLY A 219 -11.83 -10.35 -0.12
CA GLY A 219 -12.15 -11.75 -0.37
C GLY A 219 -11.38 -12.29 -1.56
N THR A 220 -11.07 -13.57 -1.50
CA THR A 220 -10.50 -14.35 -2.61
C THR A 220 -10.71 -15.83 -2.32
N ASN A 221 -10.96 -16.61 -3.35
CA ASN A 221 -11.02 -18.06 -3.24
C ASN A 221 -9.80 -18.67 -3.95
N SER A 222 -8.74 -18.91 -3.19
CA SER A 222 -7.48 -19.43 -3.72
C SER A 222 -7.62 -20.80 -4.40
N LYS A 223 -8.57 -21.64 -3.98
CA LYS A 223 -8.83 -22.95 -4.61
C LYS A 223 -9.46 -22.77 -5.99
N HIS A 224 -10.39 -21.83 -6.14
CA HIS A 224 -10.97 -21.52 -7.44
C HIS A 224 -9.90 -20.90 -8.35
N CYS A 225 -9.12 -19.94 -7.85
CA CYS A 225 -8.02 -19.34 -8.61
C CYS A 225 -6.95 -20.35 -9.01
N PHE A 226 -6.73 -21.39 -8.20
CA PHE A 226 -5.77 -22.46 -8.53
C PHE A 226 -6.26 -23.32 -9.71
N LEU A 227 -7.56 -23.64 -9.76
CA LEU A 227 -8.15 -24.45 -10.83
C LEU A 227 -8.34 -23.64 -12.13
N ASP A 228 -8.80 -22.41 -11.99
CA ASP A 228 -9.00 -21.45 -13.06
C ASP A 228 -8.74 -20.03 -12.52
N PRO A 229 -7.57 -19.43 -12.79
CA PRO A 229 -7.24 -18.09 -12.29
C PRO A 229 -8.22 -17.01 -12.75
N TYR A 230 -8.76 -17.15 -13.96
CA TYR A 230 -9.65 -16.15 -14.55
C TYR A 230 -11.04 -16.21 -13.92
N GLU A 231 -11.64 -17.40 -13.85
CA GLU A 231 -12.94 -17.59 -13.19
C GLU A 231 -12.85 -17.41 -11.66
N GLY A 232 -11.71 -17.78 -11.05
CA GLY A 232 -11.44 -17.52 -9.63
C GLY A 232 -11.40 -16.03 -9.31
N ALA A 233 -10.71 -15.22 -10.12
CA ALA A 233 -10.68 -13.76 -9.96
C ALA A 233 -12.06 -13.12 -10.14
N LYS A 234 -12.85 -13.58 -11.13
CA LYS A 234 -14.25 -13.15 -11.28
C LYS A 234 -15.09 -13.49 -10.05
N GLY A 235 -14.94 -14.72 -9.53
CA GLY A 235 -15.63 -15.16 -8.32
C GLY A 235 -15.32 -14.26 -7.12
N GLY A 236 -14.05 -13.90 -6.93
CA GLY A 236 -13.63 -12.97 -5.88
C GLY A 236 -14.24 -11.58 -6.03
N LEU A 237 -14.33 -11.04 -7.25
CA LEU A 237 -15.03 -9.78 -7.52
C LEU A 237 -16.52 -9.85 -7.15
N VAL A 238 -17.19 -10.94 -7.52
CA VAL A 238 -18.61 -11.17 -7.21
C VAL A 238 -18.82 -11.26 -5.70
N GLU A 239 -17.96 -12.00 -4.99
CA GLU A 239 -17.98 -12.15 -3.53
C GLU A 239 -17.85 -10.79 -2.82
N VAL A 240 -16.80 -10.03 -3.09
CA VAL A 240 -16.58 -8.74 -2.39
C VAL A 240 -17.65 -7.70 -2.72
N CYS A 241 -18.17 -7.70 -3.96
CA CYS A 241 -19.32 -6.87 -4.31
C CYS A 241 -20.58 -7.29 -3.54
N GLY A 242 -20.86 -8.59 -3.48
CA GLY A 242 -22.00 -9.16 -2.77
C GLY A 242 -21.98 -8.79 -1.28
N ASN A 243 -20.82 -8.92 -0.63
CA ASN A 243 -20.62 -8.57 0.78
C ASN A 243 -20.94 -7.10 1.09
N VAL A 244 -20.53 -6.19 0.19
CA VAL A 244 -20.81 -4.76 0.32
C VAL A 244 -22.30 -4.47 0.06
N ILE A 245 -22.89 -5.12 -0.95
CA ILE A 245 -24.32 -4.99 -1.29
C ILE A 245 -25.21 -5.51 -0.16
N ALA A 246 -24.83 -6.60 0.52
CA ALA A 246 -25.56 -7.16 1.66
C ALA A 246 -25.72 -6.16 2.81
N ASN A 247 -24.81 -5.18 2.94
CA ASN A 247 -24.89 -4.09 3.91
C ASN A 247 -25.58 -2.82 3.35
N GLY A 248 -26.24 -2.92 2.19
CA GLY A 248 -26.97 -1.82 1.54
C GLY A 248 -26.09 -0.79 0.83
N ALA A 249 -24.79 -1.05 0.72
CA ALA A 249 -23.86 -0.15 0.04
C ALA A 249 -23.77 -0.45 -1.47
N ARG A 250 -23.43 0.57 -2.26
CA ARG A 250 -23.21 0.45 -3.70
C ARG A 250 -21.70 0.33 -3.98
N PRO A 251 -21.19 -0.74 -4.59
CA PRO A 251 -19.80 -0.84 -5.00
C PRO A 251 -19.38 0.35 -5.89
N LYS A 252 -18.19 0.91 -5.62
CA LYS A 252 -17.67 2.10 -6.32
C LYS A 252 -16.30 1.92 -6.94
N ALA A 253 -15.43 1.20 -6.25
CA ALA A 253 -14.06 0.95 -6.66
C ALA A 253 -13.59 -0.37 -6.05
N MET A 254 -12.55 -0.95 -6.65
CA MET A 254 -11.87 -2.14 -6.17
C MET A 254 -10.36 -1.89 -6.24
N VAL A 255 -9.63 -2.42 -5.27
CA VAL A 255 -8.17 -2.53 -5.32
C VAL A 255 -7.84 -4.00 -5.40
N ASN A 256 -7.04 -4.39 -6.39
CA ASN A 256 -6.61 -5.78 -6.55
C ASN A 256 -5.15 -5.94 -6.12
N CYS A 257 -4.91 -6.80 -5.14
CA CYS A 257 -3.57 -7.18 -4.71
C CYS A 257 -3.18 -8.49 -5.41
N CYS A 258 -2.56 -8.36 -6.58
CA CYS A 258 -2.10 -9.48 -7.39
C CYS A 258 -0.92 -10.20 -6.72
N ASN A 259 -1.10 -11.49 -6.40
CA ASN A 259 -0.07 -12.34 -5.81
C ASN A 259 0.08 -13.61 -6.67
N PHE A 260 1.19 -13.70 -7.42
CA PHE A 260 1.43 -14.77 -8.39
C PHE A 260 2.81 -15.43 -8.18
N GLY A 261 3.03 -16.56 -8.86
CA GLY A 261 4.32 -17.25 -8.88
C GLY A 261 5.37 -16.52 -9.73
N ASN A 262 6.52 -17.16 -9.94
CA ASN A 262 7.58 -16.62 -10.78
C ASN A 262 7.08 -16.43 -12.22
N PRO A 263 7.03 -15.19 -12.77
CA PRO A 263 6.56 -14.94 -14.12
C PRO A 263 7.52 -15.48 -15.21
N GLU A 264 8.72 -15.94 -14.86
CA GLU A 264 9.69 -16.52 -15.81
C GLU A 264 9.40 -17.99 -16.18
N ILE A 265 8.42 -18.62 -15.54
CA ILE A 265 8.03 -20.01 -15.79
C ILE A 265 6.67 -20.00 -16.49
N PRO A 266 6.61 -20.32 -17.80
CA PRO A 266 5.36 -20.45 -18.54
C PRO A 266 4.49 -21.63 -18.08
#